data_AF-A0A6M0F6B0-F1
#
_entry.id   AF-A0A6M0F6B0-F1
#
_cell.length_a   1.000
_cell.length_b   1.000
_cell.length_c   1.000
_cell.angle_alpha   90.00
_cell.angle_beta   90.00
_cell.angle_gamma   90.00
#
_symmetry.space_group_name_H-M   'P 1'
#
loop_
_entity.id
_entity.type
_entity.pdbx_description
1 polymer ?
#
loop_
_entity_poly.entity_id
_entity_poly.type
_entity_poly.pdbx_seq_one_letter_code
_entity_poly.pdbx_strand_id
1 'polypeptide(L)' 'MFDALAERLESTWKSLRGHDKISDSNIQDALRDVRRALLEADVNLQVVKGFIAEIQAKAQG' A
#
# COMPACT_ATOMS: atom_id res chain seq x y z
N MET A 1 -25.00 -0.14 -3.17
CA MET A 1 -23.86 0.33 -2.33
C MET A 1 -22.69 -0.64 -2.36
N PHE A 2 -22.92 -1.95 -2.24
CA PHE A 2 -21.86 -2.96 -2.32
C PHE A 2 -21.26 -3.10 -3.74
N ASP A 3 -22.07 -2.89 -4.79
CA ASP A 3 -21.60 -3.00 -6.19
C ASP A 3 -20.56 -1.93 -6.56
N ALA A 4 -20.73 -0.70 -6.08
CA ALA A 4 -19.76 0.38 -6.31
C ALA A 4 -18.39 0.11 -5.65
N LEU A 5 -18.39 -0.67 -4.57
CA LEU A 5 -17.15 -1.13 -3.92
C LEU A 5 -16.49 -2.25 -4.72
N ALA A 6 -17.29 -3.21 -5.20
CA ALA A 6 -16.81 -4.31 -6.03
C ALA A 6 -16.16 -3.81 -7.33
N GLU A 7 -16.77 -2.82 -7.97
CA GLU A 7 -16.28 -2.21 -9.22
C GLU A 7 -14.95 -1.45 -9.02
N ARG A 8 -14.79 -0.78 -7.86
CA ARG A 8 -13.52 -0.14 -7.48
C ARG A 8 -12.42 -1.15 -7.17
N LEU A 9 -12.76 -2.26 -6.53
CA LEU A 9 -11.81 -3.33 -6.25
C LEU A 9 -11.32 -3.99 -7.54
N GLU A 10 -12.22 -4.22 -8.49
CA GLU A 10 -11.91 -4.86 -9.77
C GLU A 10 -11.04 -3.96 -10.67
N SER A 11 -11.30 -2.65 -10.69
CA SER A 11 -10.46 -1.69 -11.44
C SER A 11 -9.05 -1.56 -10.85
N THR A 12 -8.94 -1.58 -9.52
CA THR A 12 -7.64 -1.58 -8.82
C THR A 12 -6.85 -2.85 -9.14
N TRP A 13 -7.53 -4.00 -9.16
CA TRP A 13 -6.91 -5.28 -9.51
C TRP A 13 -6.45 -5.33 -10.97
N LYS A 14 -7.20 -4.71 -11.90
CA LYS A 14 -6.81 -4.58 -13.31
C LYS A 14 -5.58 -3.68 -13.47
N SER A 15 -5.47 -2.60 -12.69
CA SER A 15 -4.29 -1.73 -12.69
C SER A 15 -3.05 -2.43 -12.12
N LEU A 16 -3.20 -3.20 -11.04
CA LEU A 16 -2.10 -3.96 -10.43
C LEU A 16 -1.59 -5.10 -11.34
N ARG A 17 -2.50 -5.75 -12.07
CA ARG A 17 -2.15 -6.83 -13.02
C ARG A 17 -1.41 -6.33 -14.27
N GLY A 18 -1.41 -5.02 -14.53
CA GLY A 18 -0.73 -4.39 -15.67
C GLY A 18 0.71 -3.95 -15.43
N HIS A 19 1.22 -4.06 -14.19
CA HIS A 19 2.59 -3.73 -13.86
C HIS A 19 3.43 -5.02 -13.74
N ASP A 20 4.19 -5.30 -14.80
CA ASP A 20 4.96 -6.53 -15.00
C ASP A 20 6.15 -6.71 -14.03
N LYS A 21 6.49 -5.66 -13.26
CA LYS A 21 7.53 -5.67 -12.23
C LYS A 21 7.19 -4.74 -11.07
N ILE A 22 7.29 -5.29 -9.87
CA ILE A 22 7.44 -4.49 -8.66
C ILE A 22 8.86 -3.91 -8.70
N SER A 23 8.98 -2.59 -8.86
CA SER A 23 10.25 -1.86 -8.75
C SER A 23 10.36 -1.22 -7.37
N ASP A 24 11.58 -1.01 -6.88
CA ASP A 24 11.84 -0.31 -5.62
C ASP A 24 11.18 1.09 -5.58
N SER A 25 11.09 1.77 -6.72
CA SER A 25 10.40 3.06 -6.83
C SER A 25 8.91 2.96 -6.48
N ASN A 26 8.22 1.94 -7.01
CA ASN A 26 6.80 1.76 -6.81
C ASN A 26 6.49 1.30 -5.36
N ILE A 27 7.37 0.50 -4.77
CA ILE A 27 7.27 0.11 -3.36
C ILE A 27 7.42 1.35 -2.46
N GLN A 28 8.42 2.19 -2.70
CA GLN A 28 8.66 3.40 -1.90
C GLN A 28 7.48 4.38 -1.96
N ASP A 29 6.92 4.59 -3.15
CA ASP A 29 5.74 5.45 -3.30
C ASP A 29 4.52 4.87 -2.58
N ALA A 30 4.26 3.56 -2.70
CA ALA A 30 3.18 2.90 -1.97
C ALA A 30 3.36 2.97 -0.44
N LEU A 31 4.59 2.79 0.06
CA LEU A 31 4.90 2.89 1.50
C LEU A 31 4.68 4.31 2.05
N ARG A 32 4.88 5.35 1.23
CA ARG A 32 4.59 6.75 1.61
C ARG A 32 3.10 7.00 1.78
N ASP A 33 2.28 6.45 0.89
CA ASP A 33 0.82 6.59 0.97
C ASP A 33 0.27 5.81 2.17
N VAL A 34 0.76 4.59 2.41
CA VAL A 34 0.44 3.80 3.60
C VAL A 34 0.82 4.55 4.89
N ARG A 35 1.99 5.20 4.92
CA ARG A 35 2.40 6.02 6.07
C ARG A 35 1.41 7.14 6.36
N ARG A 36 0.97 7.86 5.33
CA ARG A 36 0.01 8.97 5.48
C ARG A 36 -1.32 8.47 6.01
N ALA A 37 -1.86 7.40 5.41
CA ALA A 37 -3.11 6.80 5.85
C ALA A 37 -3.06 6.33 7.33
N LEU A 38 -1.94 5.76 7.76
CA LEU A 38 -1.77 5.33 9.16
C LEU A 38 -1.68 6.51 10.13
N LEU A 39 -1.04 7.62 9.74
CA LEU A 39 -0.98 8.83 10.58
C LEU A 39 -2.32 9.57 10.62
N GLU A 40 -3.08 9.59 9.53
CA GLU A 40 -4.44 10.14 9.48
C GLU A 40 -5.42 9.34 10.35
N ALA A 41 -5.16 8.05 10.55
CA ALA A 41 -5.95 7.17 11.41
C ALA A 41 -5.55 7.22 12.90
N ASP A 42 -4.79 8.24 13.33
CA ASP A 42 -4.30 8.42 14.71
C ASP A 42 -3.47 7.24 15.26
N VAL A 43 -2.74 6.53 14.38
CA VAL A 43 -1.83 5.46 14.80
C VAL A 43 -0.52 6.04 15.35
N ASN A 44 -0.02 5.46 16.45
CA ASN A 44 1.25 5.87 17.05
C ASN A 44 2.43 5.72 16.07
N LEU A 45 3.22 6.79 15.95
CA LEU A 45 4.39 6.86 15.07
C LEU A 45 5.39 5.70 15.24
N GLN A 46 5.56 5.17 16.47
CA GLN A 46 6.43 4.01 16.72
C GLN A 46 5.92 2.75 16.02
N VAL A 47 4.60 2.52 16.04
CA VAL A 47 3.94 1.39 15.38
C VAL A 47 4.03 1.55 13.85
N VAL A 48 3.78 2.76 13.34
CA VAL A 48 3.87 3.05 11.89
C VAL A 48 5.28 2.80 11.36
N LYS A 49 6.31 3.23 12.09
CA LYS A 49 7.71 3.00 11.70
C LYS A 49 8.06 1.52 11.66
N GLY A 50 7.66 0.74 12.67
CA GLY A 50 7.89 -0.70 12.71
C GLY A 50 7.18 -1.43 11.57
N PHE A 51 5.91 -1.09 11.33
CA PHE A 51 5.10 -1.68 10.27
C PHE A 51 5.69 -1.44 8.87
N ILE A 52 6.11 -0.21 8.59
CA ILE A 52 6.73 0.12 7.29
C ILE A 52 8.05 -0.61 7.09
N ALA A 53 8.88 -0.71 8.15
CA ALA A 53 10.16 -1.43 8.07
C ALA A 53 9.96 -2.92 7.78
N GLU A 54 8.95 -3.55 8.39
CA GLU A 54 8.62 -4.95 8.16
C GLU A 54 8.12 -5.19 6.72
N ILE A 55 7.26 -4.31 6.20
CA ILE A 55 6.77 -4.43 4.82
C ILE A 55 7.89 -4.19 3.81
N GLN A 56 8.77 -3.21 4.05
CA GLN A 56 9.91 -2.95 3.17
C GLN A 56 10.84 -4.18 3.10
N ALA A 57 11.11 -4.83 4.24
CA ALA A 57 11.91 -6.05 4.29
C ALA A 57 11.24 -7.21 3.53
N LYS A 58 9.92 -7.37 3.64
CA LYS A 58 9.16 -8.39 2.91
C LYS A 58 9.06 -8.12 1.40
N ALA A 59 9.05 -6.86 1.00
CA ALA A 59 8.91 -6.47 -0.41
C ALA A 59 10.23 -6.55 -1.20
N GLN A 60 11.37 -6.55 -0.51
CA GLN A 60 12.71 -6.72 -1.08
C GLN A 60 13.22 -8.18 -1.01
N GLY A 61 12.43 -9.08 -0.41
CA GLY A 61 12.76 -10.50 -0.21
C GLY A 61 12.13 -11.43 -1.23
#